data_AF-A0A4R1KQM0-F1
#
_entry.id   AF-A0A4R1KQM0-F1
#
_cell.length_a   1.000
_cell.length_b   1.000
_cell.length_c   1.000
_cell.angle_alpha   90.00
_cell.angle_beta   90.00
_cell.angle_gamma   90.00
#
_symmetry.space_group_name_H-M   'P 1'
#
loop_
_entity.id
_entity.type
_entity.pdbx_description
1 polymer ?
#
loop_
_entity_poly.entity_id
_entity_poly.type
_entity_poly.pdbx_seq_one_letter_code
_entity_poly.pdbx_strand_id
1 'polypeptide(L)'
;MQKILITIIFGLLFSSCQENEKLNSLEKSTEVNKWNIEKLSIRARQHLDSTNWDLELLNQDIETYNKYSEIFQSYPLNKSPFPIAEYDYAVSSIPFVIELDYVVLKGVRIGEYENPESEKIIDKLTLLILTNDKDSEENTLVDSRNYPYLTAQGKIEANNNDFDWVFSSSPDGFSTLILNMKLFDLRFGETIIIYPQKDKSFFYEQIEDSPNNYENFEEFKKKIISNPKVKNQLDSEKNIE
;
A
#
# COMPACT_ATOMS: atom_id res chain seq x y z
N MET A 1 80.04 32.86 -25.96
CA MET A 1 79.04 31.89 -26.45
C MET A 1 79.08 30.68 -25.54
N GLN A 2 78.28 30.66 -24.48
CA GLN A 2 78.23 29.53 -23.54
C GLN A 2 76.83 28.96 -23.56
N LYS A 3 76.77 27.68 -23.94
CA LYS A 3 75.58 26.89 -24.19
C LYS A 3 74.98 26.40 -22.88
N ILE A 4 73.65 26.36 -22.92
CA ILE A 4 72.66 25.89 -21.95
C ILE A 4 72.83 24.40 -21.63
N LEU A 5 72.61 24.01 -20.36
CA LEU A 5 72.06 22.74 -19.80
C LEU A 5 72.48 22.68 -18.30
N ILE A 6 71.75 22.28 -17.27
CA ILE A 6 70.36 21.87 -16.98
C ILE A 6 70.12 22.37 -15.54
N THR A 7 69.00 23.05 -15.28
CA THR A 7 68.59 23.42 -13.93
C THR A 7 67.59 22.37 -13.40
N ILE A 8 68.00 21.62 -12.38
CA ILE A 8 67.13 20.80 -11.54
C ILE A 8 66.62 21.70 -10.42
N ILE A 9 65.32 22.00 -10.39
CA ILE A 9 64.66 22.54 -9.20
C ILE A 9 63.41 21.72 -8.92
N PHE A 10 63.40 21.21 -7.69
CA PHE A 10 62.32 20.55 -6.96
C PHE A 10 60.98 21.27 -7.11
N GLY A 11 59.95 20.54 -7.55
CA GLY A 11 58.55 20.99 -7.57
C GLY A 11 57.79 20.41 -6.38
N LEU A 12 57.37 21.28 -5.47
CA LEU A 12 56.52 21.01 -4.31
C LEU A 12 55.13 20.49 -4.72
N LEU A 13 54.63 19.59 -3.88
CA LEU A 13 53.26 19.08 -3.83
C LEU A 13 52.24 20.22 -3.77
N PHE A 14 51.31 20.25 -4.74
CA PHE A 14 49.96 20.78 -4.54
C PHE A 14 48.96 19.79 -5.13
N SER A 15 48.33 19.02 -4.25
CA SER A 15 47.08 18.32 -4.54
C SER A 15 46.00 19.35 -4.81
N SER A 16 45.56 19.47 -6.05
CA SER A 16 44.30 20.11 -6.41
C SER A 16 43.28 19.01 -6.62
N CYS A 17 42.39 18.82 -5.65
CA CYS A 17 41.17 18.06 -5.86
C CYS A 17 40.30 18.79 -6.88
N GLN A 18 40.16 18.23 -8.07
CA GLN A 18 39.01 18.47 -8.93
C GLN A 18 37.83 17.69 -8.32
N GLU A 19 37.10 18.35 -7.43
CA GLU A 19 35.81 17.87 -6.94
C GLU A 19 34.73 18.73 -7.57
N ASN A 20 34.33 18.39 -8.80
CA ASN A 20 33.13 18.90 -9.45
C ASN A 20 32.82 18.05 -10.70
N GLU A 21 32.40 16.81 -10.50
CA GLU A 21 31.70 16.04 -11.56
C GLU A 21 30.93 14.80 -11.04
N LYS A 22 30.52 14.77 -9.76
CA LYS A 22 29.80 13.62 -9.16
C LYS A 22 28.42 13.91 -8.56
N LEU A 23 27.94 15.15 -8.62
CA LEU A 23 26.61 15.52 -8.08
C LEU A 23 25.46 15.45 -9.10
N ASN A 24 25.73 15.54 -10.42
CA ASN A 24 24.67 15.57 -11.44
C ASN A 24 24.26 14.20 -12.02
N SER A 25 24.90 13.10 -11.62
CA SER A 25 24.57 11.75 -12.11
C SER A 25 23.75 10.91 -11.13
N LEU A 26 23.59 11.36 -9.87
CA LEU A 26 22.74 10.68 -8.88
C LEU A 26 21.29 11.19 -8.86
N GLU A 27 21.01 12.40 -9.30
CA GLU A 27 19.64 12.95 -9.34
C GLU A 27 18.85 12.56 -10.61
N LYS A 28 19.54 12.04 -11.65
CA LYS A 28 18.90 11.76 -12.94
C LYS A 28 18.30 10.35 -13.07
N SER A 29 18.54 9.45 -12.11
CA SER A 29 18.02 8.07 -12.14
C SER A 29 16.73 7.88 -11.35
N THR A 30 16.31 8.84 -10.52
CA THR A 30 15.09 8.74 -9.69
C THR A 30 13.83 9.31 -10.35
N GLU A 31 13.94 10.19 -11.35
CA GLU A 31 12.77 10.78 -12.04
C GLU A 31 12.13 9.86 -13.08
N VAL A 32 12.85 8.87 -13.61
CA VAL A 32 12.41 8.11 -14.80
C VAL A 32 11.15 7.25 -14.52
N ASN A 33 10.92 6.83 -13.28
CA ASN A 33 9.86 5.88 -12.91
C ASN A 33 8.69 6.47 -12.12
N LYS A 34 8.61 7.78 -11.88
CA LYS A 34 7.44 8.33 -11.19
C LYS A 34 6.24 8.40 -12.13
N TRP A 35 5.09 7.91 -11.67
CA TRP A 35 3.82 8.06 -12.37
C TRP A 35 3.37 9.53 -12.34
N ASN A 36 2.85 9.99 -13.48
CA ASN A 36 2.24 11.30 -13.62
C ASN A 36 0.95 11.18 -14.44
N ILE A 37 0.15 12.25 -14.47
CA ILE A 37 -1.15 12.26 -15.17
C ILE A 37 -1.01 11.86 -16.65
N GLU A 38 0.08 12.22 -17.32
CA GLU A 38 0.30 11.87 -18.72
C GLU A 38 0.53 10.37 -18.91
N LYS A 39 1.42 9.76 -18.11
CA LYS A 39 1.66 8.31 -18.12
C LYS A 39 0.39 7.53 -17.77
N LEU A 40 -0.37 7.98 -16.77
CA LEU A 40 -1.65 7.39 -16.40
C LEU A 40 -2.67 7.45 -17.54
N SER A 41 -2.73 8.58 -18.25
CA SER A 41 -3.60 8.75 -19.43
C SER A 41 -3.20 7.86 -20.61
N ILE A 42 -1.89 7.69 -20.85
CA ILE A 42 -1.39 6.74 -21.84
C ILE A 42 -1.80 5.31 -21.46
N ARG A 43 -1.57 4.92 -20.21
CA ARG A 43 -1.90 3.58 -19.73
C ARG A 43 -3.40 3.30 -19.79
N ALA A 44 -4.24 4.25 -19.40
CA ALA A 44 -5.69 4.14 -19.55
C ALA A 44 -6.12 3.90 -21.00
N ARG A 45 -5.47 4.54 -21.98
CA ARG A 45 -5.73 4.30 -23.40
C ARG A 45 -5.26 2.91 -23.86
N GLN A 46 -4.15 2.39 -23.33
CA GLN A 46 -3.70 1.03 -23.64
C GLN A 46 -4.73 -0.01 -23.20
N HIS A 47 -5.37 0.16 -22.05
CA HIS A 47 -6.46 -0.73 -21.61
C HIS A 47 -7.67 -0.74 -22.53
N LEU A 48 -7.90 0.34 -23.31
CA LEU A 48 -8.99 0.41 -24.29
C LEU A 48 -8.61 -0.18 -25.66
N ASP A 49 -7.32 -0.42 -25.89
CA ASP A 49 -6.82 -0.91 -27.17
C ASP A 49 -6.70 -2.43 -27.16
N SER A 50 -7.62 -3.09 -27.87
CA SER A 50 -7.70 -4.55 -27.93
C SER A 50 -6.47 -5.25 -28.47
N THR A 51 -5.57 -4.56 -29.19
CA THR A 51 -4.32 -5.17 -29.67
C THR A 51 -3.29 -5.34 -28.56
N ASN A 52 -3.48 -4.69 -27.41
CA ASN A 52 -2.58 -4.79 -26.26
C ASN A 52 -3.12 -5.74 -25.17
N TRP A 53 -4.34 -6.27 -25.35
CA TRP A 53 -4.99 -7.08 -24.33
C TRP A 53 -4.29 -8.42 -24.14
N ASP A 54 -4.08 -8.78 -22.89
CA ASP A 54 -3.68 -10.13 -22.51
C ASP A 54 -4.90 -11.05 -22.52
N LEU A 55 -5.16 -11.64 -23.69
CA LEU A 55 -6.30 -12.54 -23.90
C LEU A 55 -6.12 -13.89 -23.19
N GLU A 56 -4.88 -14.31 -22.93
CA GLU A 56 -4.62 -15.54 -22.18
C GLU A 56 -5.06 -15.34 -20.73
N LEU A 57 -4.64 -14.24 -20.11
CA LEU A 57 -5.02 -13.87 -18.75
C LEU A 57 -6.53 -13.64 -18.61
N LEU A 58 -7.17 -12.98 -19.60
CA LEU A 58 -8.62 -12.80 -19.60
C LEU A 58 -9.37 -14.14 -19.60
N ASN A 59 -8.93 -15.10 -20.42
CA ASN A 59 -9.57 -16.42 -20.47
C ASN A 59 -9.39 -17.16 -19.13
N GLN A 60 -8.21 -17.08 -18.53
CA GLN A 60 -7.96 -17.63 -17.19
C GLN A 60 -8.87 -16.99 -16.13
N ASP A 61 -9.06 -15.66 -16.18
CA ASP A 61 -9.94 -14.93 -15.26
C ASP A 61 -11.41 -15.33 -15.47
N ILE A 62 -11.87 -15.55 -16.70
CA ILE A 62 -13.22 -16.05 -17.02
C ILE A 62 -13.43 -17.47 -16.48
N GLU A 63 -12.49 -18.38 -16.70
CA GLU A 63 -12.57 -19.75 -16.18
C GLU A 63 -12.59 -19.78 -14.65
N THR A 64 -11.74 -18.97 -14.02
CA THR A 64 -11.68 -18.81 -12.57
C THR A 64 -13.00 -18.25 -12.03
N TYR A 65 -13.56 -17.22 -12.66
CA TYR A 65 -14.85 -16.66 -12.26
C TYR A 65 -15.98 -17.67 -12.36
N ASN A 66 -16.07 -18.42 -13.47
CA ASN A 66 -17.10 -19.44 -13.62
C ASN A 66 -17.03 -20.52 -12.53
N LYS A 67 -15.81 -20.85 -12.08
CA LYS A 67 -15.58 -21.85 -11.03
C LYS A 67 -15.89 -21.33 -9.62
N TYR A 68 -15.62 -20.05 -9.34
CA TYR A 68 -15.68 -19.47 -7.99
C TYR A 68 -16.60 -18.24 -7.89
N SER A 69 -17.61 -18.15 -8.76
CA SER A 69 -18.50 -16.98 -8.85
C SER A 69 -19.18 -16.62 -7.53
N GLU A 70 -19.57 -17.61 -6.73
CA GLU A 70 -20.16 -17.40 -5.40
C GLU A 70 -19.20 -16.66 -4.45
N ILE A 71 -17.90 -16.98 -4.49
CA ILE A 71 -16.87 -16.30 -3.68
C ILE A 71 -16.70 -14.86 -4.18
N PHE A 72 -16.63 -14.64 -5.50
CA PHE A 72 -16.47 -13.28 -6.03
C PHE A 72 -17.69 -12.38 -5.81
N GLN A 73 -18.88 -12.96 -5.67
CA GLN A 73 -20.13 -12.27 -5.38
C GLN A 73 -20.36 -12.03 -3.88
N SER A 74 -19.54 -12.62 -2.99
CA SER A 74 -19.63 -12.38 -1.55
C SER A 74 -18.89 -11.11 -1.10
N TYR A 75 -18.07 -10.50 -1.96
CA TYR A 75 -17.38 -9.26 -1.66
C TYR A 75 -18.26 -8.03 -1.89
N PRO A 76 -17.92 -6.86 -1.31
CA PRO A 76 -18.72 -5.64 -1.47
C PRO A 76 -18.97 -5.22 -2.93
N LEU A 77 -18.00 -5.45 -3.81
CA LEU A 77 -18.09 -5.26 -5.25
C LEU A 77 -17.86 -6.59 -5.98
N ASN A 78 -18.76 -6.91 -6.91
CA ASN A 78 -18.63 -8.09 -7.76
C ASN A 78 -17.36 -8.02 -8.62
N LYS A 79 -16.41 -8.94 -8.40
CA LYS A 79 -15.23 -9.07 -9.26
C LYS A 79 -15.57 -9.79 -10.55
N SER A 80 -15.96 -9.05 -11.59
CA SER A 80 -16.16 -9.61 -12.93
C SER A 80 -14.85 -9.58 -13.73
N PRO A 81 -14.57 -10.57 -14.60
CA PRO A 81 -13.44 -10.51 -15.53
C PRO A 81 -13.59 -9.35 -16.52
N PHE A 82 -12.49 -8.68 -16.86
CA PHE A 82 -12.43 -7.64 -17.88
C PHE A 82 -11.07 -7.66 -18.59
N PRO A 83 -11.01 -7.28 -19.88
CA PRO A 83 -9.76 -7.25 -20.62
C PRO A 83 -8.83 -6.15 -20.09
N ILE A 84 -7.54 -6.47 -20.05
CA ILE A 84 -6.50 -5.53 -19.61
C ILE A 84 -5.27 -5.65 -20.49
N ALA A 85 -4.52 -4.55 -20.62
CA ALA A 85 -3.25 -4.59 -21.30
C ALA A 85 -2.20 -5.31 -20.45
N GLU A 86 -1.24 -5.99 -21.10
CA GLU A 86 -0.10 -6.64 -20.44
C GLU A 86 0.59 -5.70 -19.42
N TYR A 87 1.05 -6.28 -18.31
CA TYR A 87 1.64 -5.55 -17.20
C TYR A 87 2.50 -6.47 -16.33
N ASP A 88 3.36 -5.84 -15.53
CA ASP A 88 4.24 -6.52 -14.59
C ASP A 88 4.07 -5.86 -13.22
N TYR A 89 3.35 -6.52 -12.32
CA TYR A 89 2.92 -5.95 -11.04
C TYR A 89 2.58 -7.02 -10.02
N ALA A 90 3.12 -6.86 -8.82
CA ALA A 90 2.83 -7.72 -7.69
C ALA A 90 2.23 -6.89 -6.54
N VAL A 91 1.19 -7.44 -5.93
CA VAL A 91 0.42 -6.81 -4.86
C VAL A 91 0.42 -7.69 -3.61
N SER A 92 0.19 -7.08 -2.45
CA SER A 92 0.25 -7.76 -1.17
C SER A 92 -1.01 -7.55 -0.35
N SER A 93 -1.39 -8.60 0.37
CA SER A 93 -2.45 -8.63 1.37
C SER A 93 -1.95 -9.42 2.57
N ILE A 94 -1.64 -8.75 3.67
CA ILE A 94 -1.08 -9.40 4.86
C ILE A 94 -2.05 -9.20 6.03
N PRO A 95 -2.83 -10.24 6.40
CA PRO A 95 -3.61 -10.23 7.62
C PRO A 95 -2.71 -10.18 8.86
N PHE A 96 -3.18 -9.55 9.93
CA PHE A 96 -2.48 -9.51 11.20
C PHE A 96 -3.41 -9.25 12.38
N VAL A 97 -2.91 -9.60 13.57
CA VAL A 97 -3.61 -9.40 14.83
C VAL A 97 -2.70 -8.66 15.80
N ILE A 98 -3.28 -7.74 16.57
CA ILE A 98 -2.69 -7.17 17.79
C ILE A 98 -3.54 -7.62 18.96
N GLU A 99 -2.99 -8.48 19.81
CA GLU A 99 -3.63 -8.93 21.03
C GLU A 99 -3.18 -8.10 22.23
N LEU A 100 -4.14 -7.61 23.00
CA LEU A 100 -3.94 -7.03 24.33
C LEU A 100 -4.74 -7.86 25.35
N ASP A 101 -4.48 -7.67 26.64
CA ASP A 101 -5.03 -8.51 27.71
C ASP A 101 -6.57 -8.68 27.67
N TYR A 102 -7.31 -7.67 27.18
CA TYR A 102 -8.78 -7.66 27.13
C TYR A 102 -9.37 -7.21 25.77
N VAL A 103 -8.55 -6.95 24.75
CA VAL A 103 -9.02 -6.49 23.43
C VAL A 103 -8.18 -7.08 22.31
N VAL A 104 -8.82 -7.28 21.16
CA VAL A 104 -8.16 -7.79 19.95
C VAL A 104 -8.39 -6.79 18.82
N LEU A 105 -7.31 -6.37 18.17
CA LEU A 105 -7.41 -5.64 16.90
C LEU A 105 -7.06 -6.62 15.79
N LYS A 106 -8.01 -6.88 14.90
CA LYS A 106 -7.74 -7.59 13.64
C LYS A 106 -7.53 -6.58 12.55
N GLY A 107 -6.64 -6.89 11.62
CA GLY A 107 -6.37 -5.97 10.54
C GLY A 107 -5.72 -6.61 9.35
N VAL A 108 -5.73 -5.84 8.26
CA VAL A 108 -5.08 -6.21 7.02
C VAL A 108 -4.20 -5.07 6.55
N ARG A 109 -3.03 -5.44 6.04
CA ARG A 109 -2.15 -4.54 5.29
C ARG A 109 -2.29 -4.80 3.81
N ILE A 110 -2.56 -3.74 3.06
CA ILE A 110 -2.64 -3.77 1.60
C ILE A 110 -1.48 -2.95 1.07
N GLY A 111 -0.73 -3.51 0.14
CA GLY A 111 0.43 -2.87 -0.44
C GLY A 111 0.80 -3.42 -1.80
N GLU A 112 1.91 -2.91 -2.31
CA GLU A 112 2.50 -3.34 -3.57
C GLU A 112 3.98 -3.65 -3.37
N TYR A 113 4.52 -4.59 -4.13
CA TYR A 113 5.96 -4.83 -4.12
C TYR A 113 6.67 -3.72 -4.92
N GLU A 114 7.87 -3.33 -4.49
CA GLU A 114 8.67 -2.30 -5.18
C GLU A 114 8.93 -2.66 -6.66
N ASN A 115 9.03 -3.95 -6.93
CA ASN A 115 8.97 -4.59 -8.24
C ASN A 115 8.57 -6.07 -8.04
N PRO A 116 8.16 -6.79 -9.10
CA PRO A 116 7.65 -8.16 -8.98
C PRO A 116 8.64 -9.17 -8.40
N GLU A 117 9.95 -8.91 -8.48
CA GLU A 117 11.00 -9.74 -7.90
C GLU A 117 11.44 -9.29 -6.49
N SER A 118 10.91 -8.18 -5.99
CA SER A 118 11.28 -7.62 -4.70
C SER A 118 10.60 -8.34 -3.54
N GLU A 119 11.29 -8.48 -2.41
CA GLU A 119 10.67 -8.88 -1.15
C GLU A 119 10.12 -7.67 -0.36
N LYS A 120 10.44 -6.46 -0.80
CA LYS A 120 10.05 -5.22 -0.13
C LYS A 120 8.63 -4.80 -0.55
N ILE A 121 7.76 -4.72 0.44
CA ILE A 121 6.39 -4.24 0.31
C ILE A 121 6.33 -2.77 0.69
N ILE A 122 5.62 -1.99 -0.11
CA ILE A 122 5.23 -0.61 0.18
C ILE A 122 3.75 -0.67 0.58
N ASP A 123 3.49 -0.54 1.88
CA ASP A 123 2.13 -0.53 2.42
C ASP A 123 1.39 0.74 1.97
N LYS A 124 0.10 0.62 1.64
CA LYS A 124 -0.76 1.74 1.17
C LYS A 124 -2.03 1.90 2.01
N LEU A 125 -2.40 0.84 2.72
CA LEU A 125 -3.49 0.82 3.69
C LEU A 125 -3.11 -0.14 4.82
N THR A 126 -3.27 0.32 6.05
CA THR A 126 -3.38 -0.53 7.23
C THR A 126 -4.77 -0.33 7.82
N LEU A 127 -5.63 -1.33 7.71
CA LEU A 127 -6.98 -1.29 8.27
C LEU A 127 -7.02 -2.19 9.52
N LEU A 128 -7.49 -1.64 10.64
CA LEU A 128 -7.68 -2.33 11.90
C LEU A 128 -9.13 -2.18 12.36
N ILE A 129 -9.70 -3.25 12.91
CA ILE A 129 -11.00 -3.23 13.56
C ILE A 129 -10.86 -3.85 14.94
N LEU A 130 -11.35 -3.13 15.95
CA LEU A 130 -11.52 -3.67 17.30
C LEU A 130 -12.59 -4.76 17.28
N THR A 131 -12.20 -5.94 17.72
CA THR A 131 -13.07 -7.11 17.88
C THR A 131 -12.75 -7.81 19.19
N ASN A 132 -13.70 -8.58 19.71
CA ASN A 132 -13.46 -9.50 20.83
C ASN A 132 -13.49 -10.95 20.38
N ASP A 133 -13.67 -11.19 19.08
CA ASP A 133 -13.62 -12.50 18.47
C ASP A 133 -12.29 -12.71 17.74
N LYS A 134 -11.42 -13.51 18.35
CA LYS A 134 -10.12 -13.93 17.79
C LYS A 134 -10.26 -14.82 16.57
N ASP A 135 -11.41 -15.46 16.39
CA ASP A 135 -11.67 -16.43 15.33
C ASP A 135 -12.48 -15.83 14.17
N SER A 136 -13.02 -14.61 14.33
CA SER A 136 -13.73 -13.88 13.27
C SER A 136 -13.00 -13.90 11.91
N GLU A 137 -13.69 -14.29 10.86
CA GLU A 137 -13.06 -14.39 9.56
C GLU A 137 -12.84 -12.99 8.98
N GLU A 138 -11.64 -12.76 8.42
CA GLU A 138 -11.37 -11.61 7.57
C GLU A 138 -11.26 -12.11 6.13
N ASN A 139 -12.07 -11.53 5.26
CA ASN A 139 -12.02 -11.87 3.86
C ASN A 139 -11.51 -10.67 3.08
N THR A 140 -10.37 -10.84 2.41
CA THR A 140 -9.74 -9.80 1.61
C THR A 140 -9.47 -10.30 0.21
N LEU A 141 -9.80 -9.48 -0.77
CA LEU A 141 -9.47 -9.67 -2.17
C LEU A 141 -8.66 -8.47 -2.64
N VAL A 142 -7.44 -8.73 -3.08
CA VAL A 142 -6.60 -7.73 -3.76
C VAL A 142 -6.59 -8.02 -5.24
N ASP A 143 -6.69 -6.97 -6.04
CA ASP A 143 -6.74 -7.08 -7.49
C ASP A 143 -5.66 -6.22 -8.14
N SER A 144 -4.71 -6.89 -8.79
CA SER A 144 -3.63 -6.27 -9.55
C SER A 144 -4.04 -5.93 -11.00
N ARG A 145 -5.22 -6.39 -11.45
CA ARG A 145 -5.70 -6.20 -12.82
C ARG A 145 -5.98 -4.72 -13.16
N ASN A 146 -6.04 -3.85 -12.15
CA ASN A 146 -6.17 -2.41 -12.33
C ASN A 146 -4.83 -1.67 -12.48
N TYR A 147 -3.70 -2.36 -12.71
CA TYR A 147 -2.38 -1.74 -12.82
C TYR A 147 -2.37 -0.49 -13.71
N PRO A 148 -1.88 0.66 -13.21
CA PRO A 148 -1.04 0.81 -12.02
C PRO A 148 -1.78 1.18 -10.75
N TYR A 149 -3.11 1.09 -10.75
CA TYR A 149 -3.93 1.32 -9.58
C TYR A 149 -3.99 0.04 -8.74
N LEU A 150 -3.67 0.16 -7.46
CA LEU A 150 -3.87 -0.89 -6.49
C LEU A 150 -5.32 -0.85 -6.04
N THR A 151 -6.04 -1.96 -6.18
CA THR A 151 -7.42 -2.07 -5.68
C THR A 151 -7.54 -3.25 -4.76
N ALA A 152 -8.29 -3.07 -3.67
CA ALA A 152 -8.61 -4.15 -2.75
C ALA A 152 -10.00 -3.94 -2.18
N GLN A 153 -10.60 -5.02 -1.70
CA GLN A 153 -11.86 -4.96 -0.99
C GLN A 153 -11.95 -6.12 -0.03
N GLY A 154 -12.87 -6.02 0.91
CA GLY A 154 -13.07 -7.09 1.87
C GLY A 154 -14.22 -6.86 2.80
N LYS A 155 -14.37 -7.83 3.69
CA LYS A 155 -15.31 -7.82 4.79
C LYS A 155 -14.54 -8.21 6.05
N ILE A 156 -14.77 -7.48 7.13
CA ILE A 156 -14.30 -7.83 8.47
C ILE A 156 -15.53 -7.95 9.36
N GLU A 157 -15.72 -9.12 9.95
CA GLU A 157 -16.84 -9.40 10.84
C GLU A 157 -16.49 -8.96 12.28
N ALA A 158 -17.43 -8.27 12.91
CA ALA A 158 -17.39 -7.97 14.34
C ALA A 158 -18.68 -8.46 15.00
N ASN A 159 -18.62 -8.77 16.31
CA ASN A 159 -19.70 -9.42 17.06
C ASN A 159 -21.12 -8.84 16.84
N ASN A 160 -21.24 -7.55 16.54
CA ASN A 160 -22.53 -6.87 16.39
C ASN A 160 -22.76 -6.18 15.04
N ASN A 161 -21.78 -6.20 14.13
CA ASN A 161 -21.87 -5.55 12.82
C ASN A 161 -20.80 -6.07 11.86
N ASP A 162 -21.12 -5.98 10.57
CA ASP A 162 -20.20 -6.30 9.48
C ASP A 162 -19.60 -5.02 8.89
N PHE A 163 -18.32 -5.07 8.54
CA PHE A 163 -17.62 -3.94 7.94
C PHE A 163 -17.14 -4.28 6.53
N ASP A 164 -17.92 -3.84 5.56
CA ASP A 164 -17.59 -3.90 4.15
C ASP A 164 -16.67 -2.73 3.80
N TRP A 165 -15.60 -3.03 3.07
CA TRP A 165 -14.65 -2.02 2.66
C TRP A 165 -14.15 -2.20 1.23
N VAL A 166 -13.87 -1.07 0.59
CA VAL A 166 -13.29 -0.96 -0.75
C VAL A 166 -12.17 0.07 -0.69
N PHE A 167 -11.04 -0.26 -1.28
CA PHE A 167 -9.84 0.55 -1.29
C PHE A 167 -9.32 0.70 -2.72
N SER A 168 -8.80 1.89 -3.01
CA SER A 168 -8.03 2.16 -4.22
C SER A 168 -6.83 3.06 -3.90
N SER A 169 -5.70 2.79 -4.53
CA SER A 169 -4.54 3.66 -4.52
C SER A 169 -4.04 3.87 -5.94
N SER A 170 -3.85 5.14 -6.26
CA SER A 170 -3.23 5.61 -7.50
C SER A 170 -1.76 5.92 -7.24
N PRO A 171 -0.87 5.60 -8.18
CA PRO A 171 0.57 5.79 -7.99
C PRO A 171 1.01 7.26 -7.99
N ASP A 172 0.11 8.19 -8.34
CA ASP A 172 0.32 9.63 -8.18
C ASP A 172 -0.02 10.14 -6.76
N GLY A 173 -0.34 9.23 -5.83
CA GLY A 173 -0.54 9.51 -4.41
C GLY A 173 -2.00 9.69 -4.00
N PHE A 174 -2.96 9.60 -4.92
CA PHE A 174 -4.38 9.61 -4.56
C PHE A 174 -4.83 8.23 -4.09
N SER A 175 -5.19 8.11 -2.82
CA SER A 175 -5.62 6.84 -2.23
C SER A 175 -6.88 7.05 -1.39
N THR A 176 -7.84 6.12 -1.50
CA THR A 176 -9.11 6.19 -0.79
C THR A 176 -9.49 4.84 -0.20
N LEU A 177 -10.14 4.89 0.96
CA LEU A 177 -10.86 3.77 1.55
C LEU A 177 -12.32 4.19 1.72
N ILE A 178 -13.25 3.33 1.33
CA ILE A 178 -14.66 3.43 1.70
C ILE A 178 -14.95 2.25 2.62
N LEU A 179 -15.39 2.52 3.84
CA LEU A 179 -15.78 1.48 4.80
C LEU A 179 -17.16 1.81 5.35
N ASN A 180 -18.13 0.90 5.16
CA ASN A 180 -19.55 1.12 5.50
C ASN A 180 -20.04 2.54 5.14
N MET A 181 -19.82 2.95 3.89
CA MET A 181 -20.17 4.29 3.34
C MET A 181 -19.43 5.49 3.95
N LYS A 182 -18.47 5.30 4.86
CA LYS A 182 -17.53 6.33 5.29
C LYS A 182 -16.33 6.38 4.35
N LEU A 183 -16.16 7.51 3.66
CA LEU A 183 -14.98 7.80 2.82
C LEU A 183 -13.80 8.30 3.67
N PHE A 184 -12.63 7.73 3.46
CA PHE A 184 -11.34 8.16 3.99
C PHE A 184 -10.42 8.55 2.84
N ASP A 185 -9.79 9.71 2.98
CA ASP A 185 -8.76 10.19 2.08
C ASP A 185 -7.41 9.86 2.69
N LEU A 186 -6.76 8.82 2.15
CA LEU A 186 -5.57 8.23 2.77
C LEU A 186 -4.32 9.07 2.57
N ARG A 187 -4.41 10.18 1.82
CA ARG A 187 -3.37 11.22 1.79
C ARG A 187 -3.16 11.87 3.16
N PHE A 188 -4.13 11.74 4.07
CA PHE A 188 -4.07 12.27 5.43
C PHE A 188 -3.80 11.18 6.48
N GLY A 189 -3.40 9.99 6.04
CA GLY A 189 -2.98 8.88 6.88
C GLY A 189 -3.47 7.53 6.37
N GLU A 190 -2.54 6.58 6.33
CA GLU A 190 -2.73 5.26 5.73
C GLU A 190 -3.20 4.21 6.75
N THR A 191 -3.14 4.53 8.05
CA THR A 191 -3.63 3.64 9.11
C THR A 191 -5.01 4.07 9.57
N ILE A 192 -6.00 3.20 9.35
CA ILE A 192 -7.38 3.38 9.78
C ILE A 192 -7.69 2.37 10.87
N ILE A 193 -8.22 2.84 11.99
CA ILE A 193 -8.65 1.99 13.11
C ILE A 193 -10.14 2.23 13.36
N ILE A 194 -10.93 1.17 13.35
CA ILE A 194 -12.37 1.18 13.55
C ILE A 194 -12.70 0.60 14.92
N TYR A 195 -13.59 1.27 15.65
CA TYR A 195 -14.05 0.87 16.96
C TYR A 195 -15.57 0.69 16.92
N PRO A 196 -16.06 -0.54 16.70
CA PRO A 196 -17.49 -0.83 16.73
C PRO A 196 -18.08 -0.52 18.10
N GLN A 197 -19.24 0.14 18.13
CA GLN A 197 -19.94 0.52 19.35
C GLN A 197 -21.15 -0.39 19.58
N LYS A 198 -21.59 -0.55 20.84
CA LYS A 198 -22.74 -1.38 21.22
C LYS A 198 -24.04 -1.01 20.48
N ASP A 199 -24.20 0.26 20.09
CA ASP A 199 -25.36 0.79 19.36
C ASP A 199 -25.30 0.59 17.83
N LYS A 200 -24.33 -0.19 17.33
CA LYS A 200 -24.02 -0.43 15.91
C LYS A 200 -23.44 0.76 15.15
N SER A 201 -23.19 1.89 15.81
CA SER A 201 -22.30 2.91 15.26
C SER A 201 -20.84 2.43 15.32
N PHE A 202 -19.93 3.17 14.69
CA PHE A 202 -18.51 2.96 14.88
C PHE A 202 -17.80 4.30 15.01
N PHE A 203 -16.80 4.33 15.90
CA PHE A 203 -15.83 5.41 15.93
C PHE A 203 -14.61 5.01 15.12
N TYR A 204 -13.78 5.99 14.77
CA TYR A 204 -12.61 5.72 13.96
C TYR A 204 -11.47 6.69 14.27
N GLU A 205 -10.25 6.22 14.04
CA GLU A 205 -9.05 7.05 13.97
C GLU A 205 -8.41 6.89 12.59
N GLN A 206 -7.92 7.99 12.05
CA GLN A 206 -7.04 8.02 10.88
C GLN A 206 -5.69 8.56 11.34
N ILE A 207 -4.66 7.74 11.22
CA ILE A 207 -3.32 8.01 11.74
C ILE A 207 -2.38 8.13 10.54
N GLU A 208 -1.55 9.18 10.56
CA GLU A 208 -0.55 9.46 9.51
C GLU A 208 0.53 8.36 9.41
N ASP A 209 0.76 7.67 10.52
CA ASP A 209 1.75 6.61 10.67
C ASP A 209 1.44 5.38 9.81
N SER A 210 2.49 4.71 9.35
CA SER A 210 2.42 3.58 8.41
C SER A 210 3.51 2.56 8.73
N PRO A 211 3.33 1.26 8.47
CA PRO A 211 4.40 0.27 8.63
C PRO A 211 5.67 0.63 7.84
N ASN A 212 5.52 1.39 6.75
CA ASN A 212 6.63 1.94 5.96
C ASN A 212 7.62 2.80 6.75
N ASN A 213 7.22 3.33 7.92
CA ASN A 213 8.06 4.19 8.77
C ASN A 213 8.97 3.40 9.73
N TYR A 214 8.90 2.07 9.73
CA TYR A 214 9.56 1.22 10.71
C TYR A 214 10.42 0.16 10.06
N GLU A 215 11.50 -0.26 10.73
CA GLU A 215 12.35 -1.35 10.26
C GLU A 215 11.64 -2.72 10.33
N ASN A 216 10.74 -2.86 11.29
CA ASN A 216 9.95 -4.08 11.47
C ASN A 216 8.52 -3.77 11.90
N PHE A 217 7.62 -4.70 11.58
CA PHE A 217 6.19 -4.53 11.82
C PHE A 217 5.81 -4.52 13.31
N GLU A 218 6.62 -5.14 14.18
CA GLU A 218 6.34 -5.17 15.63
C GLU A 218 6.55 -3.80 16.28
N GLU A 219 7.47 -2.97 15.76
CA GLU A 219 7.61 -1.59 16.20
C GLU A 219 6.40 -0.74 15.83
N PHE A 220 5.88 -0.90 14.62
CA PHE A 220 4.64 -0.26 14.20
C PHE A 220 3.48 -0.63 15.14
N LYS A 221 3.27 -1.92 15.43
CA LYS A 221 2.22 -2.36 16.36
C LYS A 221 2.34 -1.69 17.74
N LYS A 222 3.55 -1.66 18.31
CA LYS A 222 3.81 -0.98 19.60
C LYS A 222 3.46 0.51 19.54
N LYS A 223 3.79 1.17 18.43
CA LYS A 223 3.50 2.59 18.24
C LYS A 223 2.01 2.87 18.15
N ILE A 224 1.27 2.06 17.41
CA ILE A 224 -0.20 2.15 17.33
C ILE A 224 -0.84 2.01 18.71
N ILE A 225 -0.47 0.99 19.49
CA ILE A 225 -1.04 0.78 20.83
C ILE A 225 -0.65 1.90 21.82
N SER A 226 0.55 2.47 21.66
CA SER A 226 1.00 3.58 22.51
C SER A 226 0.38 4.93 22.15
N ASN A 227 -0.33 5.03 21.03
CA ASN A 227 -0.94 6.28 20.58
C ASN A 227 -2.05 6.70 21.59
N PRO A 228 -1.99 7.93 22.15
CA PRO A 228 -2.95 8.35 23.17
C PRO A 228 -4.41 8.28 22.74
N LYS A 229 -4.72 8.56 21.46
CA LYS A 229 -6.10 8.49 20.94
C LYS A 229 -6.59 7.04 20.89
N VAL A 230 -5.73 6.15 20.39
CA VAL A 230 -6.00 4.70 20.32
C VAL A 230 -6.23 4.16 21.71
N LYS A 231 -5.30 4.42 22.64
CA LYS A 231 -5.42 3.96 24.03
C LYS A 231 -6.72 4.41 24.69
N ASN A 232 -7.05 5.70 24.58
CA ASN A 232 -8.28 6.25 25.14
C ASN A 232 -9.53 5.56 24.57
N GLN A 233 -9.51 5.23 23.28
CA GLN A 233 -10.64 4.57 22.66
C GLN A 233 -10.73 3.10 23.03
N LEU A 234 -9.60 2.38 23.20
CA LEU A 234 -9.58 0.99 23.66
C LEU A 234 -10.17 0.84 25.07
N ASP A 235 -10.00 1.84 25.94
CA ASP A 235 -10.52 1.87 27.32
C ASP A 235 -12.02 2.28 27.42
N SER A 236 -12.69 2.52 26.29
CA SER A 236 -14.07 3.01 26.26
C SER A 236 -15.11 1.91 26.54
N GLU A 237 -15.96 2.11 27.55
CA GLU A 237 -17.08 1.20 27.91
C GLU A 237 -18.17 1.07 26.81
N LYS A 238 -18.14 1.96 25.81
CA LYS A 238 -19.10 1.97 24.69
C LYS A 238 -18.73 1.00 23.57
N ASN A 239 -17.48 0.55 23.54
CA ASN A 239 -17.04 -0.45 22.58
C ASN A 239 -17.79 -1.76 22.80
N ILE A 240 -17.81 -2.59 21.77
CA ILE A 240 -18.29 -3.96 21.90
C ILE A 240 -17.47 -4.74 22.95
N GLU A 241 -18.16 -5.64 23.66
CA GLU A 241 -17.58 -6.65 24.56
C GLU A 241 -17.36 -7.99 23.86
#